data_AF-A0AAD1A6P3-F1
#
_entry.id   AF-A0AAD1A6P3-F1
#
_cell.length_a   1.000
_cell.length_b   1.000
_cell.length_c   1.000
_cell.angle_alpha   90.00
_cell.angle_beta   90.00
_cell.angle_gamma   90.00
#
_symmetry.space_group_name_H-M   'P 1'
#
loop_
_entity.id
_entity.type
_entity.pdbx_description
1 polymer ?
#
loop_
_entity_poly.entity_id
_entity_poly.type
_entity_poly.pdbx_seq_one_letter_code
_entity_poly.pdbx_strand_id
1 'polypeptide(L)'
;MNRRTVLKSAAPSIAIAFPVTVAGCIPPVIAAAGSPDAALVDLGVKFDQAHAAWVLCWKEWQRIENKWQATFEAKGMSFAEHGAPAVNSIFTELGGDEASDANDAALALVQSIADQIRAMRATTIAGIAAKAKVACFDAVPMHEVVAPEKERDYGPQAVLALLAEIEAVARAGA
;
A
#
# COMPACT_ATOMS: atom_id res chain seq x y z
N MET A 1 -21.09 -21.41 3.12
CA MET A 1 -20.99 -22.11 1.81
C MET A 1 -19.78 -21.55 1.07
N ASN A 2 -18.65 -22.25 1.12
CA ASN A 2 -17.33 -21.75 0.71
C ASN A 2 -17.10 -21.87 -0.80
N ARG A 3 -16.95 -20.73 -1.49
CA ARG A 3 -16.53 -20.65 -2.91
C ARG A 3 -15.01 -20.70 -3.05
N ARG A 4 -14.36 -21.73 -2.49
CA ARG A 4 -12.91 -21.94 -2.62
C ARG A 4 -12.61 -23.39 -2.98
N THR A 5 -13.04 -23.80 -4.17
CA THR A 5 -12.51 -25.00 -4.81
C THR A 5 -12.55 -24.79 -6.31
N VAL A 6 -11.50 -25.28 -6.98
CA VAL A 6 -11.27 -25.26 -8.43
C VAL A 6 -10.49 -24.04 -8.93
N LEU A 7 -9.16 -24.13 -8.76
CA LEU A 7 -8.17 -23.91 -9.83
C LEU A 7 -6.84 -24.51 -9.37
N LYS A 8 -6.80 -25.85 -9.36
CA LYS A 8 -5.56 -26.63 -9.37
C LYS A 8 -5.35 -27.09 -10.82
N SER A 9 -4.09 -27.05 -11.25
CA SER A 9 -3.52 -27.65 -12.46
C SER A 9 -3.34 -26.73 -13.68
N ALA A 10 -2.13 -26.21 -13.84
CA ALA A 10 -1.22 -26.57 -14.93
C ALA A 10 -0.02 -25.61 -14.94
N ALA A 11 1.10 -26.04 -14.35
CA ALA A 11 2.40 -25.42 -14.57
C ALA A 11 3.21 -26.36 -15.47
N PRO A 12 3.71 -25.92 -16.62
CA PRO A 12 4.91 -26.49 -17.19
C PRO A 12 6.11 -25.69 -16.69
N SER A 13 6.95 -26.36 -15.91
CA SER A 13 8.31 -25.94 -15.57
C SER A 13 9.13 -25.80 -16.86
N ILE A 14 9.46 -24.57 -17.25
CA ILE A 14 10.56 -24.32 -18.18
C ILE A 14 11.70 -23.75 -17.35
N ALA A 15 12.59 -24.65 -16.91
CA ALA A 15 13.90 -24.29 -16.42
C ALA A 15 14.79 -24.01 -17.63
N ILE A 16 15.17 -22.76 -17.83
CA ILE A 16 16.28 -22.40 -18.71
C ILE A 16 17.38 -21.85 -17.80
N ALA A 17 18.41 -22.66 -17.62
CA ALA A 17 19.71 -22.20 -17.14
C ALA A 17 20.47 -21.60 -18.32
N PHE A 18 21.00 -20.39 -18.16
CA PHE A 18 22.09 -19.89 -18.99
C PHE A 18 23.20 -19.30 -18.10
N PRO A 19 24.48 -19.62 -18.37
CA PRO A 19 25.62 -19.09 -17.63
C PRO A 19 26.09 -17.74 -18.20
N VAL A 20 26.50 -16.86 -17.28
CA VAL A 20 27.67 -15.96 -17.29
C VAL A 20 28.05 -15.21 -18.60
N THR A 21 27.88 -13.87 -18.49
CA THR A 21 28.56 -12.73 -19.14
C THR A 21 28.61 -12.59 -20.66
N VAL A 22 27.84 -11.64 -21.17
CA VAL A 22 28.23 -10.76 -22.29
C VAL A 22 27.81 -9.35 -21.94
N ALA A 23 28.76 -8.41 -22.01
CA ALA A 23 28.49 -6.99 -22.13
C ALA A 23 27.67 -6.77 -23.42
N GLY A 24 26.36 -6.86 -23.30
CA GLY A 24 25.41 -6.64 -24.37
C GLY A 24 24.64 -5.37 -24.06
N CYS A 25 24.87 -4.35 -24.89
CA CYS A 25 24.16 -3.09 -24.91
C CYS A 25 22.69 -3.27 -24.49
N ILE A 26 22.32 -2.70 -23.33
CA ILE A 26 20.92 -2.34 -23.10
C ILE A 26 20.56 -1.50 -24.33
N PRO A 27 19.62 -1.93 -25.20
CA PRO A 27 19.20 -1.10 -26.30
C PRO A 27 18.88 0.26 -25.69
N PRO A 28 19.35 1.38 -26.27
CA PRO A 28 18.96 2.68 -25.77
C PRO A 28 17.45 2.61 -25.68
N VAL A 29 16.92 2.76 -24.47
CA VAL A 29 15.52 3.06 -24.26
C VAL A 29 15.31 4.19 -25.23
N ILE A 30 14.61 3.89 -26.34
CA ILE A 30 14.10 4.93 -27.21
C ILE A 30 13.39 5.79 -26.19
N ALA A 31 13.93 6.98 -25.95
CA ALA A 31 13.29 7.99 -25.15
C ALA A 31 12.02 8.26 -25.94
N ALA A 32 11.01 7.43 -25.67
CA ALA A 32 9.69 7.57 -26.20
C ALA A 32 9.34 9.00 -25.83
N ALA A 33 9.07 9.80 -26.85
CA ALA A 33 8.48 11.12 -26.69
C ALA A 33 7.55 11.03 -25.47
N GLY A 34 7.86 11.81 -24.42
CA GLY A 34 7.48 11.52 -23.04
C GLY A 34 6.08 10.92 -22.97
N SER A 35 5.97 9.71 -22.43
CA SER A 35 4.67 9.04 -22.27
C SER A 35 3.68 10.06 -21.71
N PRO A 36 2.46 10.19 -22.28
CA PRO A 36 1.51 11.20 -21.82
C PRO A 36 1.18 11.08 -20.33
N ASP A 37 1.38 9.89 -19.74
CA ASP A 37 1.22 9.62 -18.31
C ASP A 37 2.56 9.51 -17.54
N ALA A 38 3.69 9.98 -18.08
CA ALA A 38 5.01 9.80 -17.45
C ALA A 38 5.07 10.33 -16.00
N ALA A 39 4.47 11.50 -15.75
CA ALA A 39 4.38 12.06 -14.40
C ALA A 39 3.50 11.21 -13.47
N LEU A 40 2.41 10.64 -14.00
CA LEU A 40 1.51 9.76 -13.24
C LEU A 40 2.18 8.43 -12.89
N VAL A 41 2.99 7.88 -13.81
CA VAL A 41 3.81 6.68 -13.57
C VAL A 41 4.86 6.94 -12.51
N ASP A 42 5.56 8.07 -12.56
CA ASP A 42 6.55 8.47 -11.55
C ASP A 42 5.92 8.62 -10.16
N LEU A 43 4.76 9.28 -10.07
CA LEU A 43 3.98 9.35 -8.84
C LEU A 43 3.57 7.96 -8.35
N GLY A 44 3.19 7.05 -9.24
CA GLY A 44 2.86 5.66 -8.90
C GLY A 44 4.04 4.87 -8.32
N VAL A 45 5.28 5.20 -8.67
CA VAL A 45 6.49 4.61 -8.07
C VAL A 45 6.75 5.24 -6.69
N LYS A 46 6.64 6.56 -6.57
CA LYS A 46 6.77 7.28 -5.30
C LYS A 46 5.72 6.84 -4.28
N PHE A 47 4.50 6.56 -4.75
CA PHE A 47 3.42 6.03 -3.93
C PHE A 47 3.79 4.68 -3.31
N ASP A 48 4.31 3.73 -4.10
CA ASP A 48 4.74 2.42 -3.56
C ASP A 48 5.82 2.58 -2.50
N GLN A 49 6.79 3.46 -2.74
CA GLN A 49 7.88 3.73 -1.79
C GLN A 49 7.35 4.33 -0.49
N ALA A 50 6.49 5.34 -0.57
CA ALA A 50 5.87 5.98 0.59
C ALA A 50 4.98 4.99 1.35
N HIS A 51 4.17 4.20 0.64
CA HIS A 51 3.29 3.20 1.24
C HIS A 51 4.09 2.10 1.95
N ALA A 52 5.18 1.62 1.35
CA ALA A 52 6.07 0.66 1.99
C ALA A 52 6.71 1.24 3.27
N ALA A 53 7.15 2.51 3.24
CA ALA A 53 7.68 3.19 4.41
C ALA A 53 6.62 3.33 5.52
N TRP A 54 5.41 3.75 5.17
CA TRP A 54 4.29 3.85 6.11
C TRP A 54 3.95 2.50 6.74
N VAL A 55 3.91 1.39 5.97
CA VAL A 55 3.66 0.05 6.52
C VAL A 55 4.69 -0.34 7.59
N LEU A 56 5.95 0.11 7.48
CA LEU A 56 6.95 -0.12 8.52
C LEU A 56 6.66 0.69 9.79
N CYS A 57 6.31 1.97 9.65
CA CYS A 57 5.90 2.81 10.77
C CYS A 57 4.64 2.26 11.48
N TRP A 58 3.64 1.81 10.71
CA TRP A 58 2.43 1.19 11.22
C TRP A 58 2.72 -0.05 12.05
N LYS A 59 3.61 -0.94 11.56
CA LYS A 59 4.01 -2.14 12.30
C LYS A 59 4.72 -1.81 13.61
N GLU A 60 5.55 -0.77 13.62
CA GLU A 60 6.23 -0.33 14.83
C GLU A 60 5.26 0.29 15.84
N TRP A 61 4.35 1.15 15.38
CA TRP A 61 3.27 1.70 16.19
C TRP A 61 2.42 0.57 16.80
N GLN A 62 1.97 -0.40 16.00
CA GLN A 62 1.21 -1.56 16.47
C GLN A 62 2.01 -2.43 17.45
N ARG A 63 3.33 -2.56 17.26
CA ARG A 63 4.21 -3.27 18.19
C ARG A 63 4.23 -2.56 19.55
N ILE A 64 4.21 -1.23 19.58
CA ILE A 64 4.14 -0.46 20.83
C ILE A 64 2.75 -0.54 21.43
N GLU A 65 1.70 -0.49 20.60
CA GLU A 65 0.31 -0.70 21.00
C GLU A 65 0.13 -2.00 21.79
N ASN A 66 0.61 -3.12 21.21
CA ASN A 66 0.57 -4.41 21.87
C ASN A 66 1.40 -4.46 23.17
N LYS A 67 2.53 -3.73 23.23
CA LYS A 67 3.39 -3.71 24.43
C LYS A 67 2.77 -2.91 25.57
N TRP A 68 2.13 -1.76 25.31
CA TRP A 68 1.53 -0.99 26.40
C TRP A 68 0.39 -1.78 27.04
N GLN A 69 -0.41 -2.49 26.23
CA GLN A 69 -1.50 -3.32 26.76
C GLN A 69 -0.96 -4.43 27.68
N ALA A 70 0.06 -5.17 27.22
CA ALA A 70 0.73 -6.17 28.05
C ALA A 70 1.37 -5.58 29.32
N THR A 71 1.94 -4.38 29.22
CA THR A 71 2.57 -3.69 30.38
C THR A 71 1.52 -3.22 31.38
N PHE A 72 0.40 -2.70 30.91
CA PHE A 72 -0.72 -2.25 31.74
C PHE A 72 -1.30 -3.42 32.55
N GLU A 73 -1.51 -4.57 31.90
CA GLU A 73 -1.94 -5.81 32.55
C GLU A 73 -0.90 -6.34 33.56
N ALA A 74 0.39 -6.37 33.18
CA ALA A 74 1.47 -6.86 34.04
C ALA A 74 1.68 -6.00 35.30
N LYS A 75 1.36 -4.70 35.23
CA LYS A 75 1.36 -3.78 36.39
C LYS A 75 0.13 -3.96 37.29
N GLY A 76 -0.80 -4.86 36.95
CA GLY A 76 -2.04 -5.08 37.69
C GLY A 76 -3.01 -3.88 37.63
N MET A 77 -2.86 -3.02 36.62
CA MET A 77 -3.69 -1.83 36.47
C MET A 77 -5.00 -2.18 35.77
N SER A 78 -6.09 -1.52 36.18
CA SER A 78 -7.37 -1.58 35.50
C SER A 78 -7.73 -0.22 34.91
N PHE A 79 -8.39 -0.23 33.74
CA PHE A 79 -8.85 1.02 33.12
C PHE A 79 -9.91 1.72 33.99
N ALA A 80 -10.71 0.98 34.75
CA ALA A 80 -11.72 1.53 35.64
C ALA A 80 -11.13 2.39 36.77
N GLU A 81 -9.96 2.00 37.29
CA GLU A 81 -9.31 2.69 38.42
C GLU A 81 -8.31 3.76 37.95
N HIS A 82 -7.61 3.52 36.84
CA HIS A 82 -6.48 4.35 36.40
C HIS A 82 -6.80 5.24 35.19
N GLY A 83 -7.78 4.84 34.38
CA GLY A 83 -8.23 5.56 33.20
C GLY A 83 -7.16 5.80 32.13
N ALA A 84 -7.46 6.74 31.23
CA ALA A 84 -6.59 7.14 30.12
C ALA A 84 -5.21 7.71 30.54
N PRO A 85 -5.04 8.47 31.65
CA PRO A 85 -3.73 9.02 31.99
C PRO A 85 -2.64 7.96 32.23
N ALA A 86 -2.98 6.84 32.88
CA ALA A 86 -2.02 5.76 33.09
C ALA A 86 -1.67 5.03 31.79
N VAL A 87 -2.67 4.84 30.90
CA VAL A 87 -2.45 4.29 29.55
C VAL A 87 -1.48 5.18 28.77
N ASN A 88 -1.74 6.49 28.73
CA ASN A 88 -0.89 7.45 28.02
C ASN A 88 0.53 7.47 28.59
N SER A 89 0.70 7.46 29.92
CA SER A 89 2.03 7.42 30.55
C SER A 89 2.83 6.19 30.12
N ILE A 90 2.22 5.00 30.13
CA ILE A 90 2.89 3.76 29.69
C ILE A 90 3.18 3.81 28.19
N PHE A 91 2.25 4.33 27.40
CA PHE A 91 2.43 4.46 25.95
C PHE A 91 3.63 5.37 25.63
N THR A 92 3.70 6.56 26.23
CA THR A 92 4.84 7.48 26.13
C THR A 92 6.14 6.84 26.64
N GLU A 93 6.13 6.16 27.79
CA GLU A 93 7.31 5.43 28.32
C GLU A 93 7.88 4.40 27.32
N LEU A 94 7.02 3.83 26.46
CA LEU A 94 7.40 2.83 25.46
C LEU A 94 7.81 3.45 24.10
N GLY A 95 7.88 4.78 24.00
CA GLY A 95 8.16 5.50 22.75
C GLY A 95 6.94 5.61 21.83
N GLY A 96 5.75 5.56 22.39
CA GLY A 96 4.49 5.58 21.63
C GLY A 96 4.26 6.91 20.91
N ASP A 97 4.67 8.03 21.51
CA ASP A 97 4.52 9.36 20.90
C ASP A 97 5.37 9.46 19.63
N GLU A 98 6.64 9.06 19.69
CA GLU A 98 7.52 9.08 18.51
C GLU A 98 7.06 8.13 17.40
N ALA A 99 6.54 6.96 17.76
CA ALA A 99 6.00 6.02 16.78
C ALA A 99 4.69 6.52 16.14
N SER A 100 3.84 7.19 16.93
CA SER A 100 2.61 7.82 16.44
C SER A 100 2.95 8.94 15.47
N ASP A 101 3.84 9.86 15.86
CA ASP A 101 4.28 10.98 15.02
C ASP A 101 4.92 10.49 13.71
N ALA A 102 5.77 9.46 13.78
CA ALA A 102 6.39 8.87 12.60
C ALA A 102 5.36 8.21 11.67
N ASN A 103 4.37 7.50 12.23
CA ASN A 103 3.29 6.89 11.46
C ASN A 103 2.41 7.96 10.78
N ASP A 104 2.04 9.00 11.51
CA ASP A 104 1.21 10.10 10.99
C ASP A 104 1.94 10.87 9.88
N ALA A 105 3.23 11.16 10.06
CA ALA A 105 4.04 11.80 9.03
C ALA A 105 4.15 10.93 7.76
N ALA A 106 4.37 9.62 7.92
CA ALA A 106 4.44 8.71 6.79
C ALA A 106 3.09 8.56 6.06
N LEU A 107 1.98 8.49 6.81
CA LEU A 107 0.63 8.43 6.24
C LEU A 107 0.29 9.72 5.48
N ALA A 108 0.62 10.88 6.04
CA ALA A 108 0.40 12.17 5.39
C ALA A 108 1.15 12.27 4.06
N LEU A 109 2.36 11.71 3.96
CA LEU A 109 3.11 11.63 2.71
C LEU A 109 2.41 10.74 1.68
N VAL A 110 1.94 9.55 2.08
CA VAL A 110 1.18 8.64 1.21
C VAL A 110 -0.08 9.33 0.68
N GLN A 111 -0.83 9.99 1.55
CA GLN A 111 -2.05 10.72 1.19
C GLN A 111 -1.77 11.89 0.23
N SER A 112 -0.71 12.66 0.49
CA SER A 112 -0.30 13.76 -0.39
C SER A 112 0.06 13.29 -1.80
N ILE A 113 0.73 12.14 -1.94
CA ILE A 113 1.04 11.55 -3.25
C ILE A 113 -0.25 11.00 -3.89
N ALA A 114 -1.10 10.34 -3.10
CA ALA A 114 -2.37 9.81 -3.57
C ALA A 114 -3.28 10.92 -4.14
N ASP A 115 -3.35 12.08 -3.48
CA ASP A 115 -4.12 13.23 -3.95
C ASP A 115 -3.61 13.75 -5.29
N GLN A 116 -2.28 13.80 -5.48
CA GLN A 116 -1.69 14.17 -6.77
C GLN A 116 -2.06 13.17 -7.88
N ILE A 117 -2.03 11.86 -7.59
CA ILE A 117 -2.45 10.81 -8.53
C ILE A 117 -3.94 10.94 -8.88
N ARG A 118 -4.81 11.19 -7.89
CA ARG A 118 -6.26 11.36 -8.10
C ARG A 118 -6.58 12.57 -8.97
N ALA A 119 -5.83 13.67 -8.80
CA ALA A 119 -6.02 14.91 -9.56
C ALA A 119 -5.67 14.77 -11.05
N MET A 120 -4.90 13.74 -11.42
CA MET A 120 -4.50 13.49 -12.80
C MET A 120 -5.45 12.53 -13.50
N ARG A 121 -5.70 12.79 -14.79
CA ARG A 121 -6.41 11.87 -15.68
C ARG A 121 -5.43 10.88 -16.29
N ALA A 122 -5.72 9.58 -16.20
CA ALA A 122 -4.97 8.58 -16.94
C ALA A 122 -5.39 8.55 -18.41
N THR A 123 -4.42 8.39 -19.31
CA THR A 123 -4.64 8.25 -20.76
C THR A 123 -4.08 6.96 -21.34
N THR A 124 -3.32 6.22 -20.52
CA THR A 124 -2.66 4.96 -20.86
C THR A 124 -2.92 3.90 -19.79
N ILE A 125 -2.66 2.64 -20.13
CA ILE A 125 -2.72 1.52 -19.17
C ILE A 125 -1.74 1.75 -18.00
N ALA A 126 -0.56 2.33 -18.26
CA ALA A 126 0.41 2.61 -17.22
C ALA A 126 -0.09 3.67 -16.22
N GLY A 127 -0.79 4.70 -16.71
CA GLY A 127 -1.46 5.69 -15.85
C GLY A 127 -2.59 5.09 -15.04
N ILE A 128 -3.41 4.21 -15.65
CA ILE A 128 -4.46 3.47 -14.94
C ILE A 128 -3.84 2.64 -13.80
N ALA A 129 -2.72 1.96 -14.05
CA ALA A 129 -2.05 1.15 -13.04
C ALA A 129 -1.62 2.00 -11.83
N ALA A 130 -1.14 3.23 -12.03
CA ALA A 130 -0.82 4.14 -10.92
C ALA A 130 -2.08 4.53 -10.12
N LYS A 131 -3.19 4.83 -10.78
CA LYS A 131 -4.47 5.15 -10.10
C LYS A 131 -5.05 3.95 -9.36
N ALA A 132 -4.90 2.74 -9.92
CA ALA A 132 -5.36 1.51 -9.29
C ALA A 132 -4.70 1.27 -7.93
N LYS A 133 -3.40 1.59 -7.78
CA LYS A 133 -2.69 1.47 -6.50
C LYS A 133 -3.33 2.34 -5.41
N VAL A 134 -3.66 3.59 -5.75
CA VAL A 134 -4.33 4.52 -4.82
C VAL A 134 -5.74 4.04 -4.49
N ALA A 135 -6.50 3.58 -5.49
CA ALA A 135 -7.83 3.04 -5.26
C ALA A 135 -7.79 1.81 -4.33
N CYS A 136 -6.81 0.92 -4.51
CA CYS A 136 -6.59 -0.22 -3.62
C CYS A 136 -6.25 0.24 -2.19
N PHE A 137 -5.42 1.27 -2.04
CA PHE A 137 -5.10 1.83 -0.73
C PHE A 137 -6.33 2.41 -0.01
N ASP A 138 -7.16 3.17 -0.72
CA ASP A 138 -8.38 3.79 -0.16
C ASP A 138 -9.44 2.79 0.29
N ALA A 139 -9.42 1.63 -0.34
CA ALA A 139 -10.38 0.57 -0.12
C ALA A 139 -10.05 -0.35 1.05
N VAL A 140 -8.79 -0.41 1.46
CA VAL A 140 -8.33 -1.36 2.48
C VAL A 140 -8.62 -0.78 3.86
N PRO A 141 -9.44 -1.45 4.69
CA PRO A 141 -9.62 -1.05 6.07
C PRO A 141 -8.27 -1.04 6.80
N MET A 142 -8.06 -0.11 7.74
CA MET A 142 -6.79 0.01 8.48
C MET A 142 -6.33 -1.31 9.13
N HIS A 143 -7.27 -2.14 9.60
CA HIS A 143 -6.95 -3.44 10.20
C HIS A 143 -6.45 -4.49 9.19
N GLU A 144 -6.66 -4.29 7.89
CA GLU A 144 -6.21 -5.17 6.81
C GLU A 144 -4.93 -4.68 6.10
N VAL A 145 -4.39 -3.52 6.49
CA VAL A 145 -3.19 -2.92 5.88
C VAL A 145 -1.98 -3.87 5.91
N VAL A 146 -1.90 -4.73 6.92
CA VAL A 146 -0.81 -5.72 7.06
C VAL A 146 -1.14 -7.09 6.45
N ALA A 147 -2.38 -7.31 6.00
CA ALA A 147 -2.75 -8.55 5.35
C ALA A 147 -2.06 -8.67 3.99
N PRO A 148 -1.72 -9.90 3.54
CA PRO A 148 -1.23 -10.14 2.19
C PRO A 148 -2.18 -9.55 1.15
N GLU A 149 -1.64 -8.90 0.12
CA GLU A 149 -2.43 -8.18 -0.90
C GLU A 149 -3.57 -9.02 -1.51
N LYS A 150 -3.35 -10.34 -1.66
CA LYS A 150 -4.32 -11.30 -2.22
C LYS A 150 -5.50 -11.63 -1.30
N GLU A 151 -5.42 -11.22 -0.04
CA GLU A 151 -6.40 -11.51 1.00
C GLU A 151 -7.24 -10.30 1.38
N ARG A 152 -6.89 -9.11 0.89
CA ARG A 152 -7.57 -7.85 1.20
C ARG A 152 -8.92 -7.76 0.51
N ASP A 153 -9.93 -7.29 1.23
CA ASP A 153 -11.23 -6.95 0.65
C ASP A 153 -11.22 -5.47 0.24
N TYR A 154 -11.14 -5.22 -1.06
CA TYR A 154 -11.08 -3.86 -1.59
C TYR A 154 -12.46 -3.16 -1.69
N GLY A 155 -13.54 -3.84 -1.29
CA GLY A 155 -14.88 -3.27 -1.37
C GLY A 155 -15.36 -2.99 -2.82
N PRO A 156 -16.68 -2.96 -3.04
CA PRO A 156 -17.23 -2.80 -4.38
C PRO A 156 -17.02 -1.40 -4.97
N GLN A 157 -16.96 -0.35 -4.15
CA GLN A 157 -16.88 1.04 -4.62
C GLN A 157 -15.55 1.34 -5.31
N ALA A 158 -14.41 0.89 -4.77
CA ALA A 158 -13.10 1.12 -5.38
C ALA A 158 -12.95 0.37 -6.70
N VAL A 159 -13.48 -0.86 -6.77
CA VAL A 159 -13.52 -1.64 -8.02
C VAL A 159 -14.33 -0.92 -9.09
N LEU A 160 -15.52 -0.41 -8.75
CA LEU A 160 -16.36 0.33 -9.69
C LEU A 160 -15.69 1.63 -10.18
N ALA A 161 -15.03 2.37 -9.30
CA ALA A 161 -14.29 3.57 -9.67
C ALA A 161 -13.15 3.28 -10.66
N LEU A 162 -12.39 2.19 -10.43
CA LEU A 162 -11.33 1.77 -11.34
C LEU A 162 -11.86 1.33 -12.71
N LEU A 163 -12.96 0.59 -12.74
CA LEU A 163 -13.63 0.19 -13.99
C LEU A 163 -14.08 1.40 -14.81
N ALA A 164 -14.64 2.43 -14.17
CA ALA A 164 -15.04 3.66 -14.85
C ALA A 164 -13.84 4.38 -15.51
N GLU A 165 -12.67 4.40 -14.87
CA GLU A 165 -11.45 4.97 -15.44
C GLU A 165 -10.96 4.15 -16.66
N ILE A 166 -10.98 2.81 -16.56
CA ILE A 166 -10.63 1.91 -17.67
C ILE A 166 -11.54 2.17 -18.89
N GLU A 167 -12.86 2.27 -18.66
CA GLU A 167 -13.82 2.57 -19.72
C GLU A 167 -13.57 3.95 -20.36
N ALA A 168 -13.18 4.95 -19.56
CA ALA A 168 -12.88 6.29 -20.06
C ALA A 168 -11.63 6.30 -20.97
N VAL A 169 -10.60 5.52 -20.63
CA VAL A 169 -9.41 5.37 -21.47
C VAL A 169 -9.72 4.57 -22.73
N ALA A 170 -10.48 3.48 -22.63
CA ALA A 170 -10.89 2.68 -23.79
C ALA A 170 -11.69 3.51 -24.81
N ARG A 171 -12.58 4.40 -24.34
CA ARG A 171 -13.34 5.33 -25.20
C ARG A 171 -12.49 6.41 -25.86
N ALA A 172 -11.38 6.80 -25.25
CA ALA A 172 -10.50 7.84 -25.80
C ALA A 172 -9.52 7.30 -26.86
N GLY A 173 -9.28 5.99 -26.86
CA GLY A 173 -8.42 5.31 -27.84
C GLY A 173 -9.16 4.65 -29.01
N ALA A 174 -10.50 4.73 -29.04
CA ALA A 174 -11.36 4.25 -30.12
C ALA A 174 -11.79 5.41 -31.03
#